data_AF-A0A7J8LLC3-F1
#
_entry.id   AF-A0A7J8LLC3-F1
#
_cell.length_a   1.000
_cell.length_b   1.000
_cell.length_c   1.000
_cell.angle_alpha   90.00
_cell.angle_beta   90.00
_cell.angle_gamma   90.00
#
_symmetry.space_group_name_H-M   'P 1'
#
loop_
_entity.id
_entity.type
_entity.pdbx_description
1 polymer ?
#
loop_
_entity_poly.entity_id
_entity_poly.type
_entity_poly.pdbx_seq_one_letter_code
_entity_poly.pdbx_strand_id
1 'polypeptide(L)'
;SYIVYLGGHTHGLNPTTADLDYATNSHYELLATSVGSTELAREKIFYSYTRNINGFAAILDDKEASDIASVWPESKSFSDEGYGPIPSRWRGSCSRDVGGVVCNRKLIGAKFFNKGYSAFIGDALNDTFKTVRDHQGHGSHTLSTAGGSFVPGASIFGHANGTAKGGSPRARVAAYKVCWPPLVGGNECFDADIIAAFDAAISDGVDVLSVSLGGNPSEFFEDGISIGAFHAVKKGISVVSSAGNSGPDPGTVSNVSPWMFTVGASTLDREFVSYAQLGNNKQLKGSSLSSVTMSSRTFYPLISGDKAKAADALAEDAILCQPETIDPKKAKGKILVCVRGISGRTDKGKQALLAGAVGMILVNDRKSGNEVIADPHLLPATHINFTDGNTLFAYINFTRNPTAYITPVETKFGLKPAP
;
A
#
# COMPACT_ATOMS: atom_id res chain seq x y z
N SER A 1 12.16 -20.85 -19.66
CA SER A 1 11.16 -20.95 -18.58
C SER A 1 11.72 -20.26 -17.35
N TYR A 2 10.87 -19.56 -16.61
CA TYR A 2 11.23 -18.75 -15.45
C TYR A 2 10.55 -19.30 -14.21
N ILE A 3 11.22 -19.20 -13.06
CA ILE A 3 10.62 -19.46 -11.75
C ILE A 3 10.40 -18.10 -11.09
N VAL A 4 9.13 -17.76 -10.89
CA VAL A 4 8.70 -16.55 -10.18
C VAL A 4 8.55 -16.91 -8.71
N TYR A 5 9.41 -16.36 -7.88
CA TYR A 5 9.42 -16.60 -6.43
C TYR A 5 8.79 -15.42 -5.69
N LEU A 6 7.74 -15.70 -4.92
CA LEU A 6 6.88 -14.72 -4.23
C LEU A 6 7.06 -14.74 -2.71
N GLY A 7 8.06 -15.46 -2.18
CA GLY A 7 8.35 -15.51 -0.75
C GLY A 7 7.67 -16.68 -0.03
N GLY A 8 7.41 -16.50 1.27
CA GLY A 8 6.61 -17.43 2.05
C GLY A 8 5.11 -17.20 1.83
N HIS A 9 4.31 -18.23 2.06
CA HIS A 9 2.85 -18.07 2.10
C HIS A 9 2.42 -17.43 3.41
N THR A 10 1.28 -16.74 3.39
CA THR A 10 0.64 -16.24 4.63
C THR A 10 -0.01 -17.36 5.44
N HIS A 11 -0.22 -18.54 4.84
CA HIS A 11 -0.67 -19.73 5.55
C HIS A 11 0.53 -20.36 6.29
N GLY A 12 0.31 -20.78 7.54
CA GLY A 12 1.33 -21.43 8.37
C GLY A 12 1.78 -22.81 7.84
N LEU A 13 2.45 -23.59 8.68
CA LEU A 13 3.07 -24.87 8.28
C LEU A 13 2.10 -25.96 7.77
N ASN A 14 0.79 -25.82 8.04
CA ASN A 14 -0.24 -26.80 7.69
C ASN A 14 -1.38 -26.16 6.85
N PRO A 15 -1.17 -25.90 5.54
CA PRO A 15 -2.18 -25.30 4.67
C PRO A 15 -3.35 -26.25 4.36
N THR A 16 -4.56 -25.71 4.31
CA THR A 16 -5.75 -26.40 3.81
C THR A 16 -5.76 -26.43 2.28
N THR A 17 -6.59 -27.28 1.66
CA THR A 17 -6.73 -27.29 0.18
C THR A 17 -7.16 -25.93 -0.37
N ALA A 18 -8.02 -25.21 0.35
CA ALA A 18 -8.45 -23.87 -0.04
C ALA A 18 -7.29 -22.86 -0.02
N ASP A 19 -6.33 -22.99 0.91
CA ASP A 19 -5.13 -22.16 0.95
C ASP A 19 -4.21 -22.42 -0.26
N LEU A 20 -4.09 -23.68 -0.66
CA LEU A 20 -3.30 -24.07 -1.85
C LEU A 20 -3.97 -23.59 -3.15
N ASP A 21 -5.29 -23.68 -3.24
CA ASP A 21 -6.07 -23.19 -4.38
C ASP A 21 -6.01 -21.66 -4.46
N TYR A 22 -6.04 -20.98 -3.31
CA TYR A 22 -5.86 -19.53 -3.21
C TYR A 22 -4.47 -19.11 -3.70
N ALA A 23 -3.41 -19.77 -3.23
CA ALA A 23 -2.05 -19.52 -3.70
C ALA A 23 -1.95 -19.70 -5.23
N THR A 24 -2.48 -20.80 -5.75
CA THR A 24 -2.50 -21.09 -7.20
C THR A 24 -3.25 -20.01 -7.98
N ASN A 25 -4.43 -19.59 -7.51
CA ASN A 25 -5.21 -18.53 -8.18
C ASN A 25 -4.48 -17.19 -8.14
N SER A 26 -3.83 -16.85 -7.02
CA SER A 26 -3.03 -15.64 -6.91
C SER A 26 -1.84 -15.62 -7.87
N HIS A 27 -1.25 -16.78 -8.19
CA HIS A 27 -0.22 -16.90 -9.21
C HIS A 27 -0.76 -16.57 -10.60
N TYR A 28 -1.93 -17.10 -10.96
CA TYR A 28 -2.57 -16.81 -12.23
C TYR A 28 -2.95 -15.34 -12.34
N GLU A 29 -3.48 -14.74 -11.28
CA GLU A 29 -3.81 -13.32 -11.23
C GLU A 29 -2.56 -12.45 -11.39
N LEU A 30 -1.46 -12.79 -10.69
CA LEU A 30 -0.20 -12.06 -10.80
C LEU A 30 0.41 -12.14 -12.20
N LEU A 31 0.40 -13.32 -12.82
CA LEU A 31 0.90 -13.44 -14.18
C LEU A 31 -0.03 -12.73 -15.17
N ALA A 32 -1.35 -12.79 -14.95
CA ALA A 32 -2.36 -12.15 -15.80
C ALA A 32 -2.17 -10.63 -15.91
N THR A 33 -1.65 -9.96 -14.88
CA THR A 33 -1.36 -8.52 -14.97
C THR A 33 -0.26 -8.21 -16.00
N SER A 34 0.61 -9.17 -16.28
CA SER A 34 1.75 -9.01 -17.20
C SER A 34 1.44 -9.56 -18.59
N VAL A 35 0.75 -10.70 -18.68
CA VAL A 35 0.44 -11.37 -19.95
C VAL A 35 -0.92 -10.94 -20.54
N GLY A 36 -1.74 -10.21 -19.78
CA GLY A 36 -2.96 -9.57 -20.25
C GLY A 36 -4.25 -10.40 -20.14
N SER A 37 -4.18 -11.66 -19.69
CA SER A 37 -5.37 -12.44 -19.32
C SER A 37 -5.05 -13.60 -18.36
N THR A 38 -6.05 -14.03 -17.60
CA THR A 38 -5.93 -15.16 -16.66
C THR A 38 -5.87 -16.49 -17.41
N GLU A 39 -6.50 -16.60 -18.56
CA GLU A 39 -6.41 -17.78 -19.45
C GLU A 39 -4.97 -17.98 -19.92
N LEU A 40 -4.33 -16.91 -20.42
CA LEU A 40 -2.95 -16.98 -20.89
C LEU A 40 -1.97 -17.22 -19.73
N ALA A 41 -2.27 -16.68 -18.55
CA ALA A 41 -1.50 -16.97 -17.34
C ALA A 41 -1.57 -18.45 -16.95
N ARG A 42 -2.75 -19.09 -17.05
CA ARG A 42 -2.93 -20.52 -16.79
C ARG A 42 -2.21 -21.41 -17.81
N GLU A 43 -2.18 -20.99 -19.07
CA GLU A 43 -1.44 -21.70 -20.12
C GLU A 43 0.07 -21.59 -19.93
N LYS A 44 0.54 -20.42 -19.46
CA LYS A 44 1.97 -20.16 -19.26
C LYS A 44 2.51 -20.73 -17.96
N ILE A 45 1.72 -20.82 -16.89
CA ILE A 45 2.11 -21.44 -15.61
C ILE A 45 1.97 -22.95 -15.71
N PHE A 46 3.10 -23.65 -15.77
CA PHE A 46 3.13 -25.11 -15.81
C PHE A 46 3.32 -25.74 -14.42
N TYR A 47 3.65 -24.94 -13.39
CA TYR A 47 3.73 -25.40 -12.02
C TYR A 47 3.50 -24.27 -11.02
N SER A 48 2.69 -24.51 -9.98
CA SER A 48 2.50 -23.59 -8.85
C SER A 48 3.06 -24.19 -7.57
N TYR A 49 4.01 -23.50 -6.95
CA TYR A 49 4.54 -23.83 -5.63
C TYR A 49 3.64 -23.22 -4.55
N THR A 50 2.90 -24.06 -3.84
CA THR A 50 1.84 -23.62 -2.91
C THR A 50 2.05 -24.03 -1.47
N ARG A 51 3.11 -24.79 -1.15
CA ARG A 51 3.32 -25.34 0.20
C ARG A 51 4.42 -24.61 0.97
N ASN A 52 5.67 -24.94 0.67
CA ASN A 52 6.83 -24.46 1.43
C ASN A 52 7.35 -23.12 0.91
N ILE A 53 7.07 -22.82 -0.35
CA ILE A 53 7.43 -21.57 -1.02
C ILE A 53 6.23 -21.10 -1.83
N ASN A 54 6.05 -19.79 -1.91
CA ASN A 54 5.06 -19.10 -2.74
C ASN A 54 5.72 -18.72 -4.06
N GLY A 55 5.13 -19.11 -5.18
CA GLY A 55 5.69 -18.88 -6.49
C GLY A 55 5.21 -19.86 -7.54
N PHE A 56 5.61 -19.65 -8.79
CA PHE A 56 5.21 -20.50 -9.91
C PHE A 56 6.31 -20.59 -10.95
N ALA A 57 6.33 -21.69 -11.70
CA ALA A 57 7.16 -21.84 -12.88
C ALA A 57 6.30 -21.58 -14.13
N ALA A 58 6.77 -20.68 -14.99
CA ALA A 58 6.06 -20.26 -16.19
C ALA A 58 6.97 -20.15 -17.42
N ILE A 59 6.37 -20.30 -18.60
CA ILE A 59 7.02 -19.99 -19.87
C ILE A 59 6.73 -18.52 -20.18
N LEU A 60 7.71 -17.66 -19.92
CA LEU A 60 7.64 -16.23 -20.14
C LEU A 60 8.64 -15.82 -21.22
N ASP A 61 8.33 -14.79 -21.98
CA ASP A 61 9.34 -14.05 -22.73
C ASP A 61 10.08 -13.03 -21.84
N ASP A 62 11.14 -12.42 -22.36
CA ASP A 62 11.99 -11.51 -21.60
C ASP A 62 11.25 -10.25 -21.12
N LYS A 63 10.21 -9.83 -21.84
CA LYS A 63 9.38 -8.69 -21.46
C LYS A 63 8.43 -9.07 -20.32
N GLU A 64 7.76 -10.21 -20.44
CA GLU A 64 6.87 -10.73 -19.40
C GLU A 64 7.61 -11.08 -18.11
N ALA A 65 8.80 -11.66 -18.22
CA ALA A 65 9.67 -11.92 -17.07
C ALA A 65 10.12 -10.60 -16.40
N SER A 66 10.41 -9.57 -17.20
CA SER A 66 10.74 -8.24 -16.69
C SER A 66 9.54 -7.55 -16.03
N ASP A 67 8.32 -7.74 -16.54
CA ASP A 67 7.11 -7.10 -16.01
C ASP A 67 6.72 -7.67 -14.62
N ILE A 68 7.07 -8.92 -14.31
CA ILE A 68 6.71 -9.59 -13.04
C ILE A 68 7.72 -9.35 -11.91
N ALA A 69 8.97 -9.05 -12.22
CA ALA A 69 10.05 -8.92 -11.23
C ALA A 69 10.01 -7.56 -10.51
N SER A 70 9.08 -7.34 -9.57
CA SER A 70 8.97 -6.04 -8.88
C SER A 70 9.67 -5.97 -7.53
N VAL A 71 10.78 -5.22 -7.56
CA VAL A 71 10.89 -3.82 -7.08
C VAL A 71 11.62 -3.13 -8.19
N TRP A 72 11.19 -1.93 -8.54
CA TRP A 72 11.14 -1.56 -9.94
C TRP A 72 12.12 -0.42 -10.28
N PRO A 73 13.47 -0.58 -10.29
CA PRO A 73 14.34 0.33 -11.04
C PRO A 73 14.01 0.34 -12.53
N GLU A 74 13.35 -0.71 -13.03
CA GLU A 74 12.77 -0.76 -14.38
C GLU A 74 11.49 0.11 -14.47
N SER A 75 11.03 0.72 -13.36
CA SER A 75 9.89 1.64 -13.38
C SER A 75 10.28 2.79 -14.28
N LYS A 76 9.36 3.21 -15.13
CA LYS A 76 9.59 4.37 -16.00
C LYS A 76 9.94 5.64 -15.20
N SER A 77 9.52 5.71 -13.93
CA SER A 77 9.89 6.78 -12.99
C SER A 77 11.39 6.83 -12.67
N PHE A 78 12.12 5.74 -12.86
CA PHE A 78 13.57 5.65 -12.65
C PHE A 78 14.32 5.43 -13.96
N SER A 79 13.69 5.69 -15.11
CA SER A 79 14.36 5.76 -16.41
C SER A 79 15.43 6.87 -16.42
N ASP A 80 16.57 6.54 -17.03
CA ASP A 80 17.72 7.41 -17.17
C ASP A 80 17.87 8.03 -18.56
N GLU A 81 16.81 7.98 -19.35
CA GLU A 81 16.74 8.64 -20.65
C GLU A 81 17.00 10.15 -20.50
N GLY A 82 17.91 10.67 -21.33
CA GLY A 82 18.31 12.08 -21.31
C GLY A 82 19.29 12.47 -20.19
N TYR A 83 19.82 11.53 -19.42
CA TYR A 83 20.81 11.83 -18.38
C TYR A 83 22.26 11.76 -18.87
N GLY A 84 23.08 12.73 -18.47
CA GLY A 84 24.55 12.67 -18.62
C GLY A 84 25.22 11.67 -17.67
N PRO A 85 26.56 11.59 -17.66
CA PRO A 85 27.28 10.73 -16.71
C PRO A 85 26.93 11.05 -15.25
N ILE A 86 27.12 10.07 -14.36
CA ILE A 86 26.94 10.27 -12.92
C ILE A 86 27.97 11.32 -12.46
N PRO A 87 27.58 12.33 -11.65
CA PRO A 87 28.50 13.35 -11.17
C PRO A 87 29.71 12.75 -10.45
N SER A 88 30.92 13.23 -10.75
CA SER A 88 32.17 12.72 -10.16
C SER A 88 32.27 12.91 -8.64
N ARG A 89 31.46 13.81 -8.06
CA ARG A 89 31.35 13.99 -6.62
C ARG A 89 30.61 12.85 -5.91
N TRP A 90 29.80 12.08 -6.64
CA TRP A 90 29.02 10.97 -6.08
C TRP A 90 29.95 9.85 -5.63
N ARG A 91 29.82 9.44 -4.36
CA ARG A 91 30.66 8.38 -3.76
C ARG A 91 29.87 7.12 -3.42
N GLY A 92 28.56 7.16 -3.62
CA GLY A 92 27.69 6.02 -3.38
C GLY A 92 27.91 4.88 -4.37
N SER A 93 27.39 3.73 -4.00
CA SER A 93 27.49 2.50 -4.76
C SER A 93 26.12 1.85 -4.95
N CYS A 94 26.07 0.91 -5.87
CA CYS A 94 24.92 0.03 -6.05
C CYS A 94 25.28 -1.35 -5.51
N SER A 95 24.55 -1.83 -4.50
CA SER A 95 24.70 -3.21 -4.04
C SER A 95 24.45 -4.18 -5.19
N ARG A 96 25.42 -5.06 -5.44
CA ARG A 96 25.33 -6.11 -6.48
C ARG A 96 24.82 -7.41 -5.85
N ASP A 97 23.57 -7.40 -5.44
CA ASP A 97 22.91 -8.58 -4.88
C ASP A 97 22.28 -9.40 -6.01
N VAL A 98 22.26 -10.73 -5.87
CA VAL A 98 21.59 -11.63 -6.84
C VAL A 98 20.09 -11.33 -6.82
N GLY A 99 19.51 -10.98 -7.97
CA GLY A 99 18.13 -10.47 -8.04
C GLY A 99 17.94 -9.05 -7.51
N GLY A 100 19.03 -8.30 -7.28
CA GLY A 100 19.01 -6.92 -6.81
C GLY A 100 18.52 -5.90 -7.84
N VAL A 101 18.62 -4.62 -7.47
CA VAL A 101 18.25 -3.49 -8.31
C VAL A 101 19.47 -3.06 -9.12
N VAL A 102 19.32 -2.90 -10.44
CA VAL A 102 20.38 -2.37 -11.29
C VAL A 102 20.33 -0.84 -11.29
N CYS A 103 21.35 -0.20 -10.75
CA CYS A 103 21.50 1.25 -10.82
C CYS A 103 21.83 1.70 -12.24
N ASN A 104 21.39 2.91 -12.58
CA ASN A 104 21.57 3.55 -13.87
C ASN A 104 21.94 5.03 -13.67
N ARG A 105 21.82 5.88 -14.70
CA ARG A 105 22.10 7.31 -14.56
C ARG A 105 20.99 8.05 -13.79
N LYS A 106 19.82 7.46 -13.51
CA LYS A 106 18.77 8.08 -12.70
C LYS A 106 18.85 7.63 -11.24
N LEU A 107 18.72 6.33 -10.99
CA LEU A 107 18.97 5.68 -9.71
C LEU A 107 20.46 5.36 -9.60
N ILE A 108 21.22 6.25 -8.98
CA ILE A 108 22.70 6.22 -9.00
C ILE A 108 23.32 5.45 -7.82
N GLY A 109 22.50 5.07 -6.84
CA GLY A 109 22.93 4.23 -5.72
C GLY A 109 21.76 3.53 -5.05
N ALA A 110 22.02 2.34 -4.53
CA ALA A 110 21.04 1.54 -3.82
C ALA A 110 21.80 0.71 -2.78
N LYS A 111 21.41 0.85 -1.51
CA LYS A 111 21.99 0.14 -0.36
C LYS A 111 20.86 -0.30 0.58
N PHE A 112 21.11 -1.33 1.38
CA PHE A 112 20.20 -1.76 2.44
C PHE A 112 20.95 -1.96 3.76
N PHE A 113 20.24 -1.84 4.87
CA PHE A 113 20.75 -1.97 6.22
C PHE A 113 19.75 -2.79 7.04
N ASN A 114 20.15 -3.98 7.49
CA ASN A 114 19.29 -4.95 8.17
C ASN A 114 19.93 -5.55 9.44
N LYS A 115 21.04 -4.98 9.91
CA LYS A 115 21.79 -5.53 11.04
C LYS A 115 21.01 -5.31 12.34
N GLY A 116 20.37 -4.15 12.49
CA GLY A 116 19.48 -3.87 13.61
C GLY A 116 18.29 -4.83 13.62
N TYR A 117 17.64 -4.99 12.47
CA TYR A 117 16.54 -5.94 12.30
C TYR A 117 16.96 -7.39 12.64
N SER A 118 18.07 -7.87 12.08
CA SER A 118 18.56 -9.24 12.30
C SER A 118 18.93 -9.48 13.76
N ALA A 119 19.53 -8.48 14.42
CA ALA A 119 19.86 -8.57 15.84
C ALA A 119 18.61 -8.68 16.73
N PHE A 120 17.53 -7.95 16.39
CA PHE A 120 16.28 -7.99 17.15
C PHE A 120 15.56 -9.34 17.04
N ILE A 121 15.49 -9.92 15.84
CA ILE A 121 14.85 -11.23 15.66
C ILE A 121 15.71 -12.40 16.16
N GLY A 122 17.00 -12.17 16.38
CA GLY A 122 17.95 -13.21 16.81
C GLY A 122 18.29 -14.23 15.70
N ASP A 123 18.03 -13.89 14.44
CA ASP A 123 18.22 -14.75 13.27
C ASP A 123 18.57 -13.90 12.02
N ALA A 124 19.04 -14.56 10.97
CA ALA A 124 19.27 -13.92 9.69
C ALA A 124 17.94 -13.61 8.99
N LEU A 125 17.88 -12.43 8.36
CA LEU A 125 16.82 -12.13 7.40
C LEU A 125 16.74 -13.24 6.34
N ASN A 126 15.53 -13.61 5.92
CA ASN A 126 15.36 -14.52 4.78
C ASN A 126 16.09 -13.94 3.55
N ASP A 127 16.88 -14.76 2.87
CA ASP A 127 17.72 -14.38 1.73
C ASP A 127 16.94 -13.68 0.61
N THR A 128 15.66 -14.01 0.44
CA THR A 128 14.76 -13.30 -0.50
C THR A 128 14.73 -11.80 -0.28
N PHE A 129 14.74 -11.38 0.99
CA PHE A 129 14.66 -9.97 1.33
C PHE A 129 16.04 -9.30 1.39
N LYS A 130 17.16 -10.04 1.36
CA LYS A 130 18.54 -9.51 1.41
C LYS A 130 18.96 -8.83 0.10
N THR A 131 18.15 -7.90 -0.32
CA THR A 131 18.30 -7.12 -1.54
C THR A 131 17.78 -5.71 -1.28
N VAL A 132 18.28 -4.77 -2.08
CA VAL A 132 17.79 -3.38 -2.12
C VAL A 132 16.39 -3.23 -2.73
N ARG A 133 15.78 -4.35 -3.15
CA ARG A 133 14.44 -4.48 -3.72
C ARG A 133 13.41 -4.16 -2.59
N ASP A 134 12.68 -3.05 -2.69
CA ASP A 134 11.43 -2.65 -1.99
C ASP A 134 10.16 -3.50 -2.29
N HIS A 135 10.02 -4.65 -1.62
CA HIS A 135 8.89 -5.58 -1.83
C HIS A 135 7.53 -5.09 -1.29
N GLN A 136 7.46 -3.87 -0.76
CA GLN A 136 6.26 -3.31 -0.14
C GLN A 136 5.63 -2.22 -1.03
N GLY A 137 6.45 -1.36 -1.63
CA GLY A 137 6.06 -0.30 -2.56
C GLY A 137 6.19 1.13 -2.02
N HIS A 138 6.24 1.31 -0.69
CA HIS A 138 6.32 2.63 -0.04
C HIS A 138 7.60 3.37 -0.41
N GLY A 139 8.74 2.66 -0.49
CA GLY A 139 10.02 3.24 -0.90
C GLY A 139 9.98 3.74 -2.34
N SER A 140 9.44 2.93 -3.25
CA SER A 140 9.28 3.27 -4.66
C SER A 140 8.31 4.44 -4.86
N HIS A 141 7.18 4.45 -4.15
CA HIS A 141 6.19 5.52 -4.19
C HIS A 141 6.76 6.86 -3.69
N THR A 142 7.44 6.86 -2.54
CA THR A 142 8.04 8.08 -1.97
C THR A 142 9.21 8.60 -2.80
N LEU A 143 10.09 7.72 -3.27
CA LEU A 143 11.24 8.11 -4.10
C LEU A 143 10.81 8.68 -5.45
N SER A 144 9.80 8.08 -6.10
CA SER A 144 9.23 8.60 -7.35
C SER A 144 8.45 9.90 -7.15
N THR A 145 7.82 10.12 -5.99
CA THR A 145 7.17 11.40 -5.65
C THR A 145 8.20 12.52 -5.49
N ALA A 146 9.34 12.25 -4.87
CA ALA A 146 10.40 13.25 -4.70
C ALA A 146 11.13 13.53 -6.02
N GLY A 147 11.55 12.46 -6.71
CA GLY A 147 12.49 12.55 -7.81
C GLY A 147 12.19 11.62 -8.98
N GLY A 148 10.96 11.20 -9.23
CA GLY A 148 10.61 10.38 -10.40
C GLY A 148 10.71 11.16 -11.72
N SER A 149 11.21 10.50 -12.77
CA SER A 149 11.20 10.98 -14.16
C SER A 149 9.77 11.16 -14.68
N PHE A 150 9.63 11.85 -15.82
CA PHE A 150 8.32 12.02 -16.47
C PHE A 150 7.81 10.69 -17.04
N VAL A 151 6.60 10.29 -16.66
CA VAL A 151 5.94 9.05 -17.13
C VAL A 151 4.57 9.40 -17.72
N PRO A 152 4.45 9.57 -19.05
CA PRO A 152 3.18 9.83 -19.71
C PRO A 152 2.23 8.62 -19.62
N GLY A 153 0.92 8.90 -19.52
CA GLY A 153 -0.12 7.88 -19.47
C GLY A 153 -0.17 7.08 -18.17
N ALA A 154 0.45 7.60 -17.11
CA ALA A 154 0.39 7.00 -15.78
C ALA A 154 -1.04 7.14 -15.23
N SER A 155 -1.60 6.03 -14.75
CA SER A 155 -2.91 5.98 -14.12
C SER A 155 -2.96 4.81 -13.13
N ILE A 156 -3.93 4.83 -12.23
CA ILE A 156 -4.28 3.69 -11.38
C ILE A 156 -5.65 3.16 -11.83
N PHE A 157 -5.67 2.00 -12.48
CA PHE A 157 -6.87 1.41 -13.09
C PHE A 157 -7.63 2.39 -14.02
N GLY A 158 -6.90 3.26 -14.73
CA GLY A 158 -7.49 4.30 -15.59
C GLY A 158 -7.88 5.60 -14.87
N HIS A 159 -7.85 5.64 -13.54
CA HIS A 159 -8.09 6.84 -12.75
C HIS A 159 -6.84 7.71 -12.62
N ALA A 160 -7.05 9.03 -12.48
CA ALA A 160 -5.98 10.02 -12.43
C ALA A 160 -4.99 9.94 -13.61
N ASN A 161 -5.48 9.60 -14.80
CA ASN A 161 -4.67 9.51 -16.00
C ASN A 161 -3.97 10.84 -16.31
N GLY A 162 -2.65 10.80 -16.47
CA GLY A 162 -1.83 11.95 -16.81
C GLY A 162 -0.36 11.60 -16.90
N THR A 163 0.50 12.60 -16.73
CA THR A 163 1.95 12.40 -16.66
C THR A 163 2.39 12.43 -15.20
N ALA A 164 2.82 11.28 -14.67
CA ALA A 164 3.43 11.23 -13.35
C ALA A 164 4.85 11.81 -13.41
N LYS A 165 5.23 12.59 -12.40
CA LYS A 165 6.59 13.12 -12.24
C LYS A 165 6.85 13.51 -10.78
N GLY A 166 8.10 13.43 -10.34
CA GLY A 166 8.48 13.89 -9.01
C GLY A 166 8.49 15.41 -8.87
N GLY A 167 8.69 15.89 -7.65
CA GLY A 167 8.95 17.31 -7.38
C GLY A 167 10.15 17.83 -8.18
N SER A 168 11.22 17.04 -8.25
CA SER A 168 12.41 17.32 -9.07
C SER A 168 12.69 16.17 -10.07
N PRO A 169 12.05 16.17 -11.25
CA PRO A 169 12.12 15.04 -12.18
C PRO A 169 13.51 14.75 -12.76
N ARG A 170 14.40 15.75 -12.74
CA ARG A 170 15.78 15.65 -13.23
C ARG A 170 16.81 15.36 -12.13
N ALA A 171 16.38 15.25 -10.87
CA ALA A 171 17.27 14.86 -9.79
C ALA A 171 17.77 13.42 -9.98
N ARG A 172 19.02 13.16 -9.60
CA ARG A 172 19.50 11.78 -9.40
C ARG A 172 18.96 11.28 -8.07
N VAL A 173 18.58 10.02 -7.99
CA VAL A 173 18.01 9.43 -6.78
C VAL A 173 18.92 8.31 -6.27
N ALA A 174 18.94 8.12 -4.96
CA ALA A 174 19.61 7.01 -4.29
C ALA A 174 18.67 6.42 -3.23
N ALA A 175 18.69 5.10 -3.08
CA ALA A 175 17.82 4.38 -2.15
C ALA A 175 18.62 3.76 -1.00
N TYR A 176 18.16 4.00 0.22
CA TYR A 176 18.75 3.43 1.44
C TYR A 176 17.65 2.69 2.19
N LYS A 177 17.54 1.38 1.96
CA LYS A 177 16.49 0.52 2.52
C LYS A 177 16.81 0.17 3.97
N VAL A 178 15.96 0.60 4.90
CA VAL A 178 16.12 0.39 6.35
C VAL A 178 14.90 -0.26 7.00
N CYS A 179 13.86 -0.51 6.21
CA CYS A 179 12.62 -1.13 6.63
C CYS A 179 12.47 -2.50 6.00
N TRP A 180 11.87 -3.40 6.79
CA TRP A 180 11.81 -4.82 6.57
C TRP A 180 10.40 -5.33 6.89
N PRO A 181 10.05 -6.58 6.54
CA PRO A 181 8.73 -7.11 6.81
C PRO A 181 8.32 -6.93 8.28
N PRO A 182 7.04 -6.63 8.57
CA PRO A 182 6.57 -6.41 9.93
C PRO A 182 6.78 -7.63 10.81
N LEU A 183 7.34 -7.37 11.99
CA LEU A 183 7.42 -8.35 13.07
C LEU A 183 6.15 -8.33 13.92
N VAL A 184 5.98 -9.37 14.76
CA VAL A 184 4.95 -9.38 15.80
C VAL A 184 5.16 -8.15 16.70
N GLY A 185 4.18 -7.24 16.73
CA GLY A 185 4.28 -5.95 17.42
C GLY A 185 4.53 -4.74 16.51
N GLY A 186 4.69 -4.93 15.19
CA GLY A 186 4.62 -3.86 14.18
C GLY A 186 5.93 -3.12 13.88
N ASN A 187 7.05 -3.51 14.47
CA ASN A 187 8.34 -2.88 14.18
C ASN A 187 8.90 -3.37 12.83
N GLU A 188 9.16 -2.44 11.93
CA GLU A 188 9.65 -2.69 10.56
C GLU A 188 11.02 -2.04 10.30
N CYS A 189 11.33 -0.92 10.97
CA CYS A 189 12.53 -0.12 10.75
C CYS A 189 13.22 0.15 12.09
N PHE A 190 14.50 -0.21 12.22
CA PHE A 190 15.24 -0.13 13.47
C PHE A 190 16.23 1.04 13.46
N ASP A 191 16.39 1.75 14.59
CA ASP A 191 17.27 2.93 14.70
C ASP A 191 18.71 2.64 14.27
N ALA A 192 19.25 1.47 14.61
CA ALA A 192 20.60 1.07 14.19
C ALA A 192 20.75 1.03 12.66
N ASP A 193 19.72 0.56 11.95
CA ASP A 193 19.71 0.51 10.48
C ASP A 193 19.47 1.91 9.88
N ILE A 194 18.62 2.72 10.51
CA ILE A 194 18.35 4.12 10.13
C ILE A 194 19.64 4.96 10.25
N ILE A 195 20.32 4.92 11.39
CA ILE A 195 21.55 5.69 11.63
C ILE A 195 22.65 5.25 10.65
N ALA A 196 22.79 3.95 10.40
CA ALA A 196 23.74 3.43 9.42
C ALA A 196 23.45 3.94 7.99
N ALA A 197 22.18 4.05 7.62
CA ALA A 197 21.78 4.64 6.34
C ALA A 197 22.07 6.13 6.26
N PHE A 198 21.83 6.90 7.33
CA PHE A 198 22.20 8.32 7.38
C PHE A 198 23.71 8.51 7.21
N ASP A 199 24.53 7.76 7.95
CA ASP A 199 25.99 7.83 7.86
C ASP A 199 26.47 7.50 6.44
N ALA A 200 25.93 6.44 5.83
CA ALA A 200 26.21 6.08 4.45
C ALA A 200 25.80 7.17 3.46
N ALA A 201 24.59 7.73 3.59
CA ALA A 201 24.10 8.77 2.69
C ALA A 201 24.92 10.06 2.78
N ILE A 202 25.30 10.47 3.99
CA ILE A 202 26.20 11.62 4.21
C ILE A 202 27.55 11.38 3.54
N SER A 203 28.14 10.19 3.72
CA SER A 203 29.43 9.82 3.11
C SER A 203 29.36 9.72 1.59
N ASP A 204 28.24 9.24 1.05
CA ASP A 204 27.99 9.12 -0.39
C ASP A 204 27.83 10.48 -1.08
N GLY A 205 27.55 11.53 -0.31
CA GLY A 205 27.44 12.91 -0.78
C GLY A 205 26.07 13.27 -1.32
N VAL A 206 24.98 12.78 -0.70
CA VAL A 206 23.61 13.22 -1.00
C VAL A 206 23.40 14.70 -0.66
N ASP A 207 22.48 15.37 -1.34
CA ASP A 207 22.18 16.79 -1.10
C ASP A 207 20.95 17.00 -0.21
N VAL A 208 19.97 16.10 -0.32
CA VAL A 208 18.70 16.13 0.41
C VAL A 208 18.33 14.71 0.81
N LEU A 209 17.87 14.52 2.03
CA LEU A 209 17.30 13.28 2.54
C LEU A 209 15.80 13.42 2.71
N SER A 210 15.04 12.51 2.09
CA SER A 210 13.60 12.37 2.24
C SER A 210 13.30 11.14 3.09
N VAL A 211 12.81 11.33 4.31
CA VAL A 211 12.67 10.29 5.33
C VAL A 211 11.20 10.18 5.73
N SER A 212 10.45 9.37 5.00
CA SER A 212 9.05 9.06 5.32
C SER A 212 8.94 7.95 6.37
N LEU A 213 9.65 8.12 7.48
CA LEU A 213 9.71 7.21 8.63
C LEU A 213 9.41 8.01 9.90
N GLY A 214 8.95 7.34 10.96
CA GLY A 214 8.73 7.99 12.25
C GLY A 214 8.22 7.02 13.30
N GLY A 215 8.60 7.27 14.54
CA GLY A 215 8.08 6.58 15.72
C GLY A 215 7.23 7.50 16.60
N ASN A 216 7.00 7.09 17.84
CA ASN A 216 6.51 8.02 18.85
C ASN A 216 7.58 9.08 19.12
N PRO A 217 7.20 10.35 19.35
CA PRO A 217 8.17 11.38 19.69
C PRO A 217 8.90 11.02 20.99
N SER A 218 10.23 11.00 20.93
CA SER A 218 11.12 10.77 22.07
C SER A 218 12.13 11.92 22.20
N GLU A 219 12.94 11.90 23.27
CA GLU A 219 14.03 12.86 23.44
C GLU A 219 15.04 12.76 22.28
N PHE A 220 15.59 13.88 21.84
CA PHE A 220 16.35 13.95 20.59
C PHE A 220 17.56 13.01 20.52
N PHE A 221 18.17 12.69 21.67
CA PHE A 221 19.32 11.79 21.76
C PHE A 221 18.94 10.31 21.87
N GLU A 222 17.65 10.00 21.89
CA GLU A 222 17.09 8.65 21.91
C GLU A 222 16.37 8.31 20.60
N ASP A 223 16.31 9.24 19.64
CA ASP A 223 15.67 9.08 18.34
C ASP A 223 16.73 8.94 17.23
N GLY A 224 16.77 7.78 16.58
CA GLY A 224 17.73 7.50 15.52
C GLY A 224 17.59 8.39 14.28
N ILE A 225 16.36 8.83 13.95
CA ILE A 225 16.11 9.79 12.87
C ILE A 225 16.63 11.17 13.29
N SER A 226 16.35 11.60 14.53
CA SER A 226 16.82 12.87 15.06
C SER A 226 18.34 13.00 15.04
N ILE A 227 19.05 11.99 15.54
CA ILE A 227 20.52 11.91 15.57
C ILE A 227 21.08 11.92 14.14
N GLY A 228 20.59 11.03 13.27
CA GLY A 228 21.03 10.95 11.87
C GLY A 228 20.83 12.28 11.14
N ALA A 229 19.67 12.92 11.35
CA ALA A 229 19.35 14.19 10.75
C ALA A 229 20.24 15.34 11.24
N PHE A 230 20.58 15.38 12.52
CA PHE A 230 21.49 16.39 13.08
C PHE A 230 22.85 16.36 12.38
N HIS A 231 23.40 15.16 12.19
CA HIS A 231 24.68 14.97 11.50
C HIS A 231 24.62 15.32 10.01
N ALA A 232 23.51 15.02 9.34
CA ALA A 232 23.28 15.43 7.95
C ALA A 232 23.23 16.96 7.81
N VAL A 233 22.45 17.64 8.65
CA VAL A 233 22.29 19.10 8.62
C VAL A 233 23.61 19.81 8.93
N LYS A 234 24.40 19.29 9.88
CA LYS A 234 25.76 19.80 10.16
C LYS A 234 26.70 19.73 8.94
N LYS A 235 26.42 18.83 7.99
CA LYS A 235 27.15 18.68 6.73
C LYS A 235 26.50 19.42 5.56
N GLY A 236 25.48 20.23 5.82
CA GLY A 236 24.77 21.01 4.79
C GLY A 236 23.72 20.21 4.00
N ILE A 237 23.33 19.02 4.49
CA ILE A 237 22.34 18.15 3.86
C ILE A 237 20.98 18.42 4.51
N SER A 238 19.99 18.82 3.70
CA SER A 238 18.64 19.07 4.21
C SER A 238 17.90 17.76 4.46
N VAL A 239 17.14 17.68 5.56
CA VAL A 239 16.36 16.49 5.92
C VAL A 239 14.88 16.86 5.99
N VAL A 240 14.07 16.13 5.23
CA VAL A 240 12.62 16.29 5.15
C VAL A 240 11.97 15.01 5.66
N SER A 241 11.12 15.14 6.69
CA SER A 241 10.49 14.00 7.36
C SER A 241 8.98 14.20 7.50
N SER A 242 8.21 13.12 7.52
CA SER A 242 6.75 13.19 7.69
C SER A 242 6.35 13.52 9.14
N ALA A 243 5.22 14.19 9.34
CA ALA A 243 4.70 14.47 10.68
C ALA A 243 4.12 13.23 11.39
N GLY A 244 3.93 12.13 10.66
CA GLY A 244 3.22 10.94 11.15
C GLY A 244 1.73 10.97 10.81
N ASN A 245 1.06 9.82 10.97
CA ASN A 245 -0.35 9.60 10.60
C ASN A 245 -1.25 9.40 11.84
N SER A 246 -0.77 9.76 13.03
CA SER A 246 -1.42 9.48 14.32
C SER A 246 -2.35 10.60 14.80
N GLY A 247 -2.61 11.61 13.95
CA GLY A 247 -3.56 12.68 14.27
C GLY A 247 -5.01 12.18 14.47
N PRO A 248 -5.94 13.06 14.86
CA PRO A 248 -5.83 14.53 14.88
C PRO A 248 -5.56 15.14 16.27
N ASP A 249 -5.38 14.33 17.31
CA ASP A 249 -5.25 14.83 18.68
C ASP A 249 -3.95 15.65 18.87
N PRO A 250 -3.92 16.64 19.78
CA PRO A 250 -2.71 17.38 20.09
C PRO A 250 -1.56 16.47 20.56
N GLY A 251 -0.34 16.75 20.11
CA GLY A 251 0.86 16.01 20.55
C GLY A 251 1.14 14.70 19.80
N THR A 252 0.47 14.44 18.67
CA THR A 252 0.64 13.20 17.89
C THR A 252 1.69 13.29 16.77
N VAL A 253 2.46 14.39 16.70
CA VAL A 253 3.52 14.57 15.69
C VAL A 253 4.75 13.73 16.06
N SER A 254 5.31 13.00 15.09
CA SER A 254 6.46 12.11 15.29
C SER A 254 7.81 12.83 15.21
N ASN A 255 8.15 13.40 14.05
CA ASN A 255 9.48 13.96 13.79
C ASN A 255 9.55 15.42 14.26
N VAL A 256 9.91 15.66 15.52
CA VAL A 256 9.79 16.99 16.15
C VAL A 256 11.10 17.79 16.25
N SER A 257 12.21 17.27 15.71
CA SER A 257 13.52 17.91 15.89
C SER A 257 13.65 19.23 15.12
N PRO A 258 14.19 20.31 15.74
CA PRO A 258 14.24 21.65 15.12
C PRO A 258 15.08 21.76 13.84
N TRP A 259 15.97 20.80 13.58
CA TRP A 259 16.85 20.79 12.40
C TRP A 259 16.24 20.07 11.19
N MET A 260 15.02 19.53 11.30
CA MET A 260 14.32 18.86 10.19
C MET A 260 13.17 19.69 9.65
N PHE A 261 12.83 19.48 8.37
CA PHE A 261 11.56 19.92 7.82
C PHE A 261 10.49 18.85 8.08
N THR A 262 9.60 19.11 9.04
CA THR A 262 8.50 18.20 9.38
C THR A 262 7.26 18.56 8.57
N VAL A 263 6.78 17.61 7.76
CA VAL A 263 5.73 17.84 6.75
C VAL A 263 4.42 17.18 7.15
N GLY A 264 3.37 17.99 7.33
CA GLY A 264 1.99 17.51 7.47
C GLY A 264 1.36 17.16 6.12
N ALA A 265 0.31 16.35 6.14
CA ALA A 265 -0.44 15.96 4.93
C ALA A 265 -1.76 16.74 4.81
N SER A 266 -2.12 17.11 3.59
CA SER A 266 -3.39 17.75 3.24
C SER A 266 -3.97 17.14 1.97
N THR A 267 -5.25 17.40 1.71
CA THR A 267 -5.92 16.97 0.49
C THR A 267 -5.47 17.77 -0.73
N LEU A 268 -5.88 17.31 -1.92
CA LEU A 268 -5.77 18.04 -3.19
C LEU A 268 -7.16 18.45 -3.66
N ASP A 269 -7.24 19.23 -4.73
CA ASP A 269 -8.50 19.52 -5.44
C ASP A 269 -9.02 18.32 -6.26
N ARG A 270 -8.27 17.21 -6.26
CA ARG A 270 -8.62 15.94 -6.90
C ARG A 270 -9.11 14.91 -5.89
N GLU A 271 -10.23 14.27 -6.19
CA GLU A 271 -10.75 13.10 -5.45
C GLU A 271 -11.16 11.96 -6.38
N PHE A 272 -11.11 10.74 -5.85
CA PHE A 272 -11.67 9.53 -6.48
C PHE A 272 -13.02 9.24 -5.85
N VAL A 273 -14.08 9.73 -6.48
CA VAL A 273 -15.41 9.77 -5.89
C VAL A 273 -16.19 8.52 -6.28
N SER A 274 -16.85 7.90 -5.31
CA SER A 274 -17.86 6.86 -5.51
C SER A 274 -18.98 7.06 -4.51
N TYR A 275 -20.23 6.92 -4.94
CA TYR A 275 -21.39 7.18 -4.09
C TYR A 275 -22.08 5.88 -3.68
N ALA A 276 -22.53 5.83 -2.43
CA ALA A 276 -23.56 4.88 -2.00
C ALA A 276 -24.93 5.52 -2.23
N GLN A 277 -25.63 5.09 -3.28
CA GLN A 277 -27.00 5.50 -3.56
C GLN A 277 -27.96 4.57 -2.83
N LEU A 278 -28.73 5.11 -1.89
CA LEU A 278 -29.66 4.34 -1.06
C LEU A 278 -31.04 4.24 -1.74
N GLY A 279 -31.77 3.18 -1.44
CA GLY A 279 -33.13 2.95 -1.95
C GLY A 279 -34.16 4.03 -1.57
N ASN A 280 -33.85 4.89 -0.59
CA ASN A 280 -34.65 6.08 -0.25
C ASN A 280 -34.21 7.36 -1.00
N ASN A 281 -33.45 7.22 -2.09
CA ASN A 281 -32.89 8.29 -2.92
C ASN A 281 -31.83 9.18 -2.25
N LYS A 282 -31.44 8.91 -0.99
CA LYS A 282 -30.27 9.59 -0.42
C LYS A 282 -29.00 9.10 -1.10
N GLN A 283 -28.07 10.01 -1.34
CA GLN A 283 -26.78 9.72 -1.92
C GLN A 283 -25.69 10.10 -0.92
N LEU A 284 -24.89 9.14 -0.50
CA LEU A 284 -23.77 9.35 0.41
C LEU A 284 -22.49 9.42 -0.40
N LYS A 285 -21.76 10.54 -0.29
CA LYS A 285 -20.49 10.73 -0.99
C LYS A 285 -19.42 9.91 -0.27
N GLY A 286 -18.73 9.06 -1.01
CA GLY A 286 -17.56 8.33 -0.54
C GLY A 286 -16.39 8.41 -1.50
N SER A 287 -15.36 7.65 -1.18
CA SER A 287 -14.16 7.52 -2.02
C SER A 287 -13.77 6.06 -2.21
N SER A 288 -13.19 5.75 -3.37
CA SER A 288 -12.79 4.39 -3.73
C SER A 288 -11.82 4.40 -4.91
N LEU A 289 -11.01 3.34 -5.02
CA LEU A 289 -10.19 3.01 -6.19
C LEU A 289 -10.47 1.59 -6.68
N SER A 290 -11.64 1.02 -6.35
CA SER A 290 -12.07 -0.28 -6.87
C SER A 290 -12.17 -0.23 -8.39
N SER A 291 -11.43 -1.10 -9.07
CA SER A 291 -11.55 -1.31 -10.52
C SER A 291 -12.78 -2.13 -10.89
N VAL A 292 -13.33 -2.89 -9.93
CA VAL A 292 -14.54 -3.70 -10.12
C VAL A 292 -15.78 -2.83 -9.89
N THR A 293 -16.74 -2.91 -10.81
CA THR A 293 -17.99 -2.13 -10.78
C THR A 293 -19.21 -3.03 -10.58
N MET A 294 -20.23 -2.53 -9.89
CA MET A 294 -21.53 -3.20 -9.81
C MET A 294 -22.24 -3.19 -11.18
N SER A 295 -23.11 -4.17 -11.42
CA SER A 295 -23.97 -4.17 -12.61
C SER A 295 -24.83 -2.90 -12.65
N SER A 296 -24.94 -2.29 -13.83
CA SER A 296 -25.48 -0.93 -13.98
C SER A 296 -26.90 -0.79 -13.40
N ARG A 297 -27.03 0.10 -12.41
CA ARG A 297 -28.30 0.51 -11.75
C ARG A 297 -29.07 -0.59 -11.00
N THR A 298 -28.47 -1.75 -10.74
CA THR A 298 -29.10 -2.77 -9.91
C THR A 298 -28.89 -2.43 -8.43
N PHE A 299 -29.98 -2.27 -7.69
CA PHE A 299 -29.94 -2.12 -6.24
C PHE A 299 -29.88 -3.49 -5.57
N TYR A 300 -28.97 -3.64 -4.62
CA TYR A 300 -28.79 -4.87 -3.85
C TYR A 300 -29.18 -4.65 -2.39
N PRO A 301 -29.66 -5.69 -1.69
CA PRO A 301 -29.94 -5.58 -0.27
C PRO A 301 -28.68 -5.21 0.52
N LEU A 302 -28.86 -4.42 1.57
CA LEU A 302 -27.81 -4.06 2.52
C LEU A 302 -27.86 -4.95 3.76
N ILE A 303 -26.71 -5.26 4.32
CA ILE A 303 -26.59 -5.89 5.63
C ILE A 303 -25.37 -5.35 6.35
N SER A 304 -25.51 -5.00 7.63
CA SER A 304 -24.39 -4.61 8.47
C SER A 304 -23.66 -5.84 9.02
N GLY A 305 -22.35 -5.70 9.27
CA GLY A 305 -21.51 -6.81 9.73
C GLY A 305 -22.04 -7.51 10.99
N ASP A 306 -22.52 -6.75 11.98
CA ASP A 306 -23.17 -7.27 13.19
C ASP A 306 -24.42 -8.13 12.90
N LYS A 307 -25.22 -7.76 11.89
CA LYS A 307 -26.38 -8.55 11.44
C LYS A 307 -25.98 -9.75 10.57
N ALA A 308 -24.84 -9.66 9.89
CA ALA A 308 -24.25 -10.73 9.10
C ALA A 308 -23.37 -11.69 9.92
N LYS A 309 -23.23 -11.49 11.24
CA LYS A 309 -22.37 -12.25 12.14
C LYS A 309 -22.55 -13.77 12.04
N ALA A 310 -21.43 -14.50 12.02
CA ALA A 310 -21.36 -15.95 12.20
C ALA A 310 -21.90 -16.36 13.58
N ALA A 311 -22.29 -17.64 13.74
CA ALA A 311 -22.91 -18.09 15.00
C ALA A 311 -22.01 -17.82 16.21
N ASP A 312 -20.72 -18.15 16.07
CA ASP A 312 -19.74 -18.14 17.17
C ASP A 312 -18.91 -16.85 17.27
N ALA A 313 -19.09 -15.89 16.34
CA ALA A 313 -18.36 -14.63 16.36
C ALA A 313 -18.96 -13.61 17.34
N LEU A 314 -18.19 -12.62 17.79
CA LEU A 314 -18.71 -11.46 18.52
C LEU A 314 -19.27 -10.41 17.54
N ALA A 315 -20.30 -9.67 17.98
CA ALA A 315 -20.91 -8.64 17.13
C ALA A 315 -19.92 -7.49 16.85
N GLU A 316 -19.04 -7.21 17.82
CA GLU A 316 -17.99 -6.19 17.77
C GLU A 316 -16.91 -6.52 16.72
N ASP A 317 -16.59 -7.80 16.54
CA ASP A 317 -15.64 -8.23 15.51
C ASP A 317 -16.31 -8.29 14.13
N ALA A 318 -17.57 -8.74 14.09
CA ALA A 318 -18.33 -8.85 12.85
C ALA A 318 -18.68 -7.48 12.25
N ILE A 319 -19.00 -6.45 13.05
CA ILE A 319 -19.20 -5.09 12.52
C ILE A 319 -17.92 -4.53 11.88
N LEU A 320 -16.75 -4.98 12.34
CA LEU A 320 -15.46 -4.68 11.74
C LEU A 320 -15.11 -5.59 10.56
N CYS A 321 -15.94 -6.58 10.22
CA CYS A 321 -15.67 -7.56 9.17
C CYS A 321 -14.30 -8.22 9.34
N GLN A 322 -13.97 -8.60 10.58
CA GLN A 322 -12.77 -9.36 10.89
C GLN A 322 -12.78 -10.73 10.19
N PRO A 323 -11.60 -11.34 9.95
CA PRO A 323 -11.51 -12.69 9.40
C PRO A 323 -12.43 -13.68 10.12
N GLU A 324 -13.16 -14.49 9.35
CA GLU A 324 -14.04 -15.57 9.83
C GLU A 324 -15.25 -15.13 10.69
N THR A 325 -15.54 -13.83 10.77
CA THR A 325 -16.64 -13.33 11.63
C THR A 325 -17.98 -13.15 10.92
N ILE A 326 -18.01 -13.21 9.59
CA ILE A 326 -19.20 -13.01 8.76
C ILE A 326 -19.74 -14.35 8.29
N ASP A 327 -21.05 -14.58 8.48
CA ASP A 327 -21.77 -15.74 7.93
C ASP A 327 -22.00 -15.57 6.43
N PRO A 328 -21.40 -16.41 5.57
CA PRO A 328 -21.60 -16.33 4.13
C PRO A 328 -23.07 -16.50 3.71
N LYS A 329 -23.87 -17.26 4.46
CA LYS A 329 -25.30 -17.45 4.14
C LYS A 329 -26.10 -16.16 4.31
N LYS A 330 -25.66 -15.25 5.18
CA LYS A 330 -26.32 -13.96 5.43
C LYS A 330 -25.85 -12.86 4.49
N ALA A 331 -24.55 -12.87 4.13
CA ALA A 331 -23.90 -11.84 3.32
C ALA A 331 -24.01 -12.09 1.80
N LYS A 332 -24.12 -13.35 1.36
CA LYS A 332 -24.13 -13.70 -0.06
C LYS A 332 -25.18 -12.91 -0.85
N GLY A 333 -24.74 -12.26 -1.94
CA GLY A 333 -25.63 -11.50 -2.82
C GLY A 333 -26.04 -10.12 -2.30
N LYS A 334 -25.46 -9.65 -1.18
CA LYS A 334 -25.78 -8.36 -0.55
C LYS A 334 -24.57 -7.43 -0.55
N ILE A 335 -24.82 -6.14 -0.34
CA ILE A 335 -23.79 -5.17 0.00
C ILE A 335 -23.54 -5.25 1.51
N LEU A 336 -22.31 -5.57 1.89
CA LEU A 336 -21.91 -5.67 3.29
C LEU A 336 -21.43 -4.30 3.81
N VAL A 337 -21.93 -3.88 4.97
CA VAL A 337 -21.50 -2.64 5.62
C VAL A 337 -20.57 -2.97 6.77
N CYS A 338 -19.32 -2.50 6.66
CA CYS A 338 -18.24 -2.72 7.61
C CYS A 338 -17.80 -1.39 8.22
N VAL A 339 -17.30 -1.42 9.46
CA VAL A 339 -16.74 -0.25 10.14
C VAL A 339 -15.21 -0.33 10.17
N ARG A 340 -14.54 0.81 9.97
CA ARG A 340 -13.08 0.96 10.08
C ARG A 340 -12.63 0.64 11.50
N GLY A 341 -11.45 0.04 11.62
CA GLY A 341 -10.82 -0.28 12.91
C GLY A 341 -10.11 -1.62 12.86
N ILE A 342 -9.13 -1.81 13.75
CA ILE A 342 -8.28 -3.01 13.96
C ILE A 342 -7.66 -3.59 12.67
N SER A 343 -8.47 -4.21 11.79
CA SER A 343 -8.03 -4.72 10.49
C SER A 343 -7.92 -3.64 9.41
N GLY A 344 -7.07 -3.92 8.41
CA GLY A 344 -6.86 -3.05 7.26
C GLY A 344 -8.13 -2.83 6.43
N ARG A 345 -8.26 -1.64 5.84
CA ARG A 345 -9.46 -1.27 5.05
C ARG A 345 -9.68 -2.20 3.85
N THR A 346 -8.60 -2.53 3.13
CA THR A 346 -8.64 -3.45 1.98
C THR A 346 -8.91 -4.90 2.39
N ASP A 347 -8.40 -5.34 3.54
CA ASP A 347 -8.68 -6.68 4.10
C ASP A 347 -10.17 -6.87 4.41
N LYS A 348 -10.84 -5.86 4.96
CA LYS A 348 -12.32 -5.90 5.13
C LYS A 348 -13.05 -6.13 3.81
N GLY A 349 -12.56 -5.54 2.73
CA GLY A 349 -13.03 -5.82 1.38
C GLY A 349 -12.83 -7.29 0.99
N LYS A 350 -11.64 -7.85 1.23
CA LYS A 350 -11.38 -9.28 1.02
C LYS A 350 -12.35 -10.16 1.82
N GLN A 351 -12.59 -9.86 3.10
CA GLN A 351 -13.52 -10.63 3.93
C GLN A 351 -14.96 -10.56 3.40
N ALA A 352 -15.41 -9.39 2.94
CA ALA A 352 -16.71 -9.24 2.29
C ALA A 352 -16.81 -10.11 1.02
N LEU A 353 -15.78 -10.13 0.18
CA LEU A 353 -15.73 -10.99 -1.01
C LEU A 353 -15.81 -12.47 -0.65
N LEU A 354 -15.02 -12.92 0.32
CA LEU A 354 -15.00 -14.32 0.81
C LEU A 354 -16.37 -14.75 1.37
N ALA A 355 -17.09 -13.83 2.01
CA ALA A 355 -18.46 -14.06 2.48
C ALA A 355 -19.51 -14.06 1.34
N GLY A 356 -19.11 -13.84 0.09
CA GLY A 356 -19.97 -13.81 -1.08
C GLY A 356 -20.76 -12.51 -1.26
N ALA A 357 -20.36 -11.42 -0.60
CA ALA A 357 -20.95 -10.11 -0.80
C ALA A 357 -20.69 -9.61 -2.22
N VAL A 358 -21.63 -8.85 -2.78
CA VAL A 358 -21.50 -8.25 -4.13
C VAL A 358 -20.93 -6.84 -4.11
N GLY A 359 -20.79 -6.27 -2.91
CA GLY A 359 -20.37 -4.90 -2.68
C GLY A 359 -20.00 -4.69 -1.22
N MET A 360 -19.23 -3.63 -0.92
CA MET A 360 -18.93 -3.23 0.44
C MET A 360 -19.08 -1.71 0.61
N ILE A 361 -19.73 -1.28 1.69
CA ILE A 361 -19.63 0.10 2.15
C ILE A 361 -18.79 0.09 3.42
N LEU A 362 -17.62 0.72 3.37
CA LEU A 362 -16.78 0.93 4.54
C LEU A 362 -17.18 2.25 5.20
N VAL A 363 -17.39 2.22 6.52
CA VAL A 363 -17.79 3.38 7.31
C VAL A 363 -16.70 3.70 8.31
N ASN A 364 -16.28 4.96 8.41
CA ASN A 364 -15.37 5.38 9.47
C ASN A 364 -15.97 5.18 10.86
N ASP A 365 -15.14 4.75 11.81
CA ASP A 365 -15.46 4.82 13.22
C ASP A 365 -15.37 6.26 13.74
N ARG A 366 -15.77 6.46 15.00
CA ARG A 366 -15.79 7.80 15.61
C ARG A 366 -14.41 8.46 15.65
N LYS A 367 -13.34 7.68 15.86
CA LYS A 367 -11.96 8.22 15.97
C LYS A 367 -11.43 8.70 14.62
N SER A 368 -11.73 7.97 13.55
CA SER A 368 -11.34 8.38 12.18
C SER A 368 -12.17 9.55 11.64
N GLY A 369 -13.34 9.82 12.23
CA GLY A 369 -14.15 10.99 11.92
C GLY A 369 -14.52 11.10 10.44
N ASN A 370 -14.24 12.26 9.84
CA ASN A 370 -14.64 12.57 8.47
C ASN A 370 -13.52 12.46 7.42
N GLU A 371 -12.35 11.95 7.79
CA GLU A 371 -11.26 11.67 6.84
C GLU A 371 -11.55 10.41 6.02
N VAL A 372 -11.76 10.55 4.71
CA VAL A 372 -12.01 9.42 3.82
C VAL A 372 -10.79 9.21 2.92
N ILE A 373 -10.34 7.95 2.82
CA ILE A 373 -9.23 7.55 1.96
C ILE A 373 -9.76 6.57 0.90
N ALA A 374 -9.37 6.80 -0.35
CA ALA A 374 -9.71 5.92 -1.46
C ALA A 374 -8.75 4.72 -1.50
N ASP A 375 -9.27 3.51 -1.30
CA ASP A 375 -8.48 2.28 -1.37
C ASP A 375 -8.92 1.40 -2.56
N PRO A 376 -8.00 0.62 -3.14
CA PRO A 376 -8.31 -0.31 -4.23
C PRO A 376 -8.86 -1.63 -3.66
N HIS A 377 -10.19 -1.78 -3.66
CA HIS A 377 -10.85 -3.01 -3.20
C HIS A 377 -11.02 -4.04 -4.32
N LEU A 378 -11.07 -5.34 -3.94
CA LEU A 378 -11.27 -6.48 -4.85
C LEU A 378 -12.71 -6.66 -5.34
N LEU A 379 -13.61 -5.81 -4.88
CA LEU A 379 -15.04 -5.83 -5.20
C LEU A 379 -15.57 -4.40 -5.17
N PRO A 380 -16.75 -4.11 -5.76
CA PRO A 380 -17.31 -2.77 -5.76
C PRO A 380 -17.45 -2.23 -4.34
N ALA A 381 -16.69 -1.18 -4.01
CA ALA A 381 -16.67 -0.64 -2.67
C ALA A 381 -16.67 0.88 -2.67
N THR A 382 -17.20 1.47 -1.60
CA THR A 382 -17.05 2.90 -1.31
C THR A 382 -16.84 3.11 0.18
N HIS A 383 -15.91 4.01 0.51
CA HIS A 383 -15.60 4.41 1.87
C HIS A 383 -16.31 5.73 2.18
N ILE A 384 -17.13 5.78 3.23
CA ILE A 384 -17.86 6.96 3.67
C ILE A 384 -17.42 7.41 5.08
N ASN A 385 -17.57 8.71 5.33
CA ASN A 385 -17.24 9.31 6.63
C ASN A 385 -18.18 8.85 7.75
N PHE A 386 -17.82 9.16 9.01
CA PHE A 386 -18.61 8.82 10.19
C PHE A 386 -20.02 9.43 10.17
N THR A 387 -20.16 10.66 9.69
CA THR A 387 -21.44 11.39 9.67
C THR A 387 -22.46 10.75 8.71
N ASP A 388 -22.02 10.44 7.50
CA ASP A 388 -22.79 9.69 6.50
C ASP A 388 -23.02 8.24 6.94
N GLY A 389 -22.05 7.66 7.65
CA GLY A 389 -22.18 6.39 8.35
C GLY A 389 -23.39 6.32 9.28
N ASN A 390 -23.57 7.32 10.15
CA ASN A 390 -24.75 7.39 11.03
C ASN A 390 -26.05 7.44 10.23
N THR A 391 -26.05 8.16 9.10
CA THR A 391 -27.21 8.22 8.19
C THR A 391 -27.49 6.84 7.56
N LEU A 392 -26.45 6.12 7.14
CA LEU A 392 -26.55 4.77 6.59
C LEU A 392 -27.10 3.77 7.63
N PHE A 393 -26.55 3.76 8.84
CA PHE A 393 -27.01 2.84 9.90
C PHE A 393 -28.44 3.14 10.33
N ALA A 394 -28.84 4.41 10.42
CA ALA A 394 -30.23 4.77 10.64
C ALA A 394 -31.14 4.22 9.52
N TYR A 395 -30.75 4.38 8.25
CA TYR A 395 -31.49 3.83 7.12
C TYR A 395 -31.63 2.30 7.19
N ILE A 396 -30.56 1.58 7.54
CA ILE A 396 -30.56 0.12 7.70
C ILE A 396 -31.49 -0.34 8.85
N ASN A 397 -31.61 0.44 9.91
CA ASN A 397 -32.41 0.09 11.08
C ASN A 397 -33.91 0.43 10.93
N PHE A 398 -34.24 1.53 10.25
CA PHE A 398 -35.63 1.98 10.08
C PHE A 398 -36.30 1.50 8.79
N THR A 399 -35.56 0.82 7.90
CA THR A 399 -36.09 0.32 6.63
C THR A 399 -36.20 -1.20 6.67
N ARG A 400 -37.37 -1.75 6.32
CA ARG A 400 -37.61 -3.21 6.36
C ARG A 400 -36.71 -3.98 5.38
N ASN A 401 -36.51 -3.44 4.18
CA ASN A 401 -35.68 -4.02 3.12
C ASN A 401 -34.71 -2.95 2.58
N PRO A 402 -33.66 -2.60 3.34
CA PRO A 402 -32.73 -1.56 2.91
C PRO A 402 -31.95 -2.05 1.69
N THR A 403 -31.90 -1.24 0.65
CA THR A 403 -31.10 -1.50 -0.56
C THR A 403 -30.18 -0.33 -0.87
N ALA A 404 -29.10 -0.61 -1.61
CA ALA A 404 -28.22 0.40 -2.17
C ALA A 404 -27.58 -0.03 -3.49
N TYR A 405 -26.98 0.94 -4.16
CA TYR A 405 -26.13 0.79 -5.34
C TYR A 405 -24.85 1.59 -5.12
N ILE A 406 -23.70 1.01 -5.45
CA ILE A 406 -22.39 1.68 -5.40
C ILE A 406 -22.05 2.13 -6.81
N THR A 407 -21.89 3.44 -7.00
CA THR A 407 -21.56 3.99 -8.32
C THR A 407 -20.12 3.64 -8.71
N PRO A 408 -19.82 3.54 -10.02
CA PRO A 408 -18.45 3.47 -10.50
C PRO A 408 -17.60 4.63 -9.96
N VAL A 409 -16.30 4.40 -9.87
CA VAL A 409 -15.34 5.42 -9.42
C VAL A 409 -15.16 6.47 -10.53
N GLU A 410 -15.20 7.73 -10.15
CA GLU A 410 -14.92 8.87 -11.02
C GLU A 410 -13.76 9.69 -10.47
N THR A 411 -12.81 10.10 -11.33
CA THR A 411 -11.81 11.11 -10.95
C THR A 411 -12.41 12.50 -11.13
N LYS A 412 -12.55 13.27 -10.05
CA LYS A 412 -13.01 14.66 -10.07
C LYS A 412 -11.88 15.60 -9.72
N PHE A 413 -11.88 16.79 -10.33
CA PHE A 413 -10.89 17.87 -10.13
C PHE A 413 -11.60 19.17 -9.77
N GLY A 414 -10.86 20.17 -9.26
CA GLY A 414 -11.40 21.48 -8.91
C GLY A 414 -12.29 21.49 -7.66
N LEU A 415 -12.15 20.49 -6.78
CA LEU A 415 -12.88 20.42 -5.52
C LEU A 415 -12.34 21.43 -4.50
N LYS A 416 -13.23 21.95 -3.65
CA LYS A 416 -12.91 22.95 -2.63
C LYS A 416 -13.47 22.54 -1.26
N PRO A 417 -12.79 22.87 -0.14
CA PRO A 417 -11.48 23.52 -0.09
C PRO A 417 -10.36 22.55 -0.45
N ALA A 418 -9.35 23.07 -1.15
CA ALA A 418 -8.06 22.42 -1.38
C ALA A 418 -6.98 23.46 -1.04
N PRO A 419 -5.78 23.03 -0.58
CA PRO A 419 -4.67 23.91 -0.25
C PRO A 419 -4.30 24.90 -1.36
#